data_AF-A0AA39MB07-F1
#
_entry.id   AF-A0AA39MB07-F1
#
_cell.length_a   1.000
_cell.length_b   1.000
_cell.length_c   1.000
_cell.angle_alpha   90.00
_cell.angle_beta   90.00
_cell.angle_gamma   90.00
#
_symmetry.space_group_name_H-M   'P 1'
#
loop_
_entity.id
_entity.type
_entity.pdbx_description
1 polymer ?
#
loop_
_entity_poly.entity_id
_entity_poly.type
_entity_poly.pdbx_seq_one_letter_code
_entity_poly.pdbx_strand_id
1 'polypeptide(L)'
;MDSLAVLYSQLLDVSAVGSFTIKPLSIIVIVFYTPKHLRTTSYFILNEMIWNLAGNLLFTAGHPFPVLPTQCIRLDGVVSYVAINETMRHIFFLLILVTAINCNIGLLTTFQFRYMAIAYKDLMTVVKPIWGYVYCVILHVICTILFSYLMINASTSTEEYSKNAHLESTENIFCFKSYGWEKSLLMWCFFISMLVFMILLVTYTFLCLRELRKQEHFMEPTTLAIQRTVLRNLMIMTAVPVVLGCFPLFIASFFIQFNDWPYAEEIVAISYVFVSNHGTVYSVFTLVLFKSYRVGVQKLFNKLAMLFLRLVLGRNSPRLNRTKVVTIGMSSRRV
;
A
#
# COMPACT_ATOMS: atom_id res chain seq x y z
N MET A 1 -5.73 -20.85 -23.39
CA MET A 1 -5.53 -19.63 -22.59
C MET A 1 -5.17 -18.50 -23.54
N ASP A 2 -5.90 -17.40 -23.43
CA ASP A 2 -5.69 -16.22 -24.29
C ASP A 2 -4.32 -15.59 -24.03
N SER A 3 -3.69 -15.06 -25.09
CA SER A 3 -2.37 -14.44 -25.01
C SER A 3 -2.31 -13.29 -24.00
N LEU A 4 -3.44 -12.59 -23.81
CA LEU A 4 -3.59 -11.53 -22.82
C LEU A 4 -3.44 -12.05 -21.39
N ALA A 5 -4.11 -13.15 -21.05
CA ALA A 5 -4.03 -13.74 -19.71
C ALA A 5 -2.61 -14.21 -19.39
N VAL A 6 -1.94 -14.84 -20.36
CA VAL A 6 -0.53 -15.27 -20.20
C VAL A 6 0.39 -14.07 -19.93
N LEU A 7 0.25 -13.00 -20.71
CA LEU A 7 1.03 -11.77 -20.51
C LEU A 7 0.73 -11.14 -19.14
N TYR A 8 -0.55 -11.07 -18.77
CA TYR A 8 -0.98 -10.54 -17.48
C TYR A 8 -0.35 -11.30 -16.30
N SER A 9 -0.40 -12.63 -16.30
CA SER A 9 0.21 -13.46 -15.26
C SER A 9 1.73 -13.25 -15.17
N GLN A 10 2.42 -13.20 -16.31
CA GLN A 10 3.87 -12.92 -16.34
C GLN A 10 4.22 -11.55 -15.76
N LEU A 11 3.40 -10.52 -16.05
CA LEU A 11 3.59 -9.19 -15.48
C LEU A 11 3.40 -9.20 -13.97
N LEU A 12 2.38 -9.91 -13.46
CA LEU A 12 2.17 -10.07 -12.02
C LEU A 12 3.33 -10.80 -11.33
N ASP A 13 3.89 -11.84 -11.96
CA ASP A 13 5.07 -12.55 -11.45
C ASP A 13 6.29 -11.63 -11.32
N VAL A 14 6.54 -10.80 -12.34
CA VAL A 14 7.63 -9.80 -12.30
C VAL A 14 7.38 -8.77 -11.19
N SER A 15 6.15 -8.28 -11.07
CA SER A 15 5.73 -7.36 -10.02
C SER A 15 5.88 -7.96 -8.62
N ALA A 16 5.59 -9.24 -8.47
CA ALA A 16 5.76 -9.98 -7.24
C ALA A 16 7.22 -10.04 -6.79
N VAL A 17 8.15 -10.35 -7.70
CA VAL A 17 9.59 -10.37 -7.39
C VAL A 17 10.04 -9.00 -6.86
N GLY A 18 9.63 -7.91 -7.51
CA GLY A 18 9.93 -6.55 -7.03
C GLY A 18 9.29 -6.24 -5.66
N SER A 19 8.04 -6.64 -5.48
CA SER A 19 7.27 -6.44 -4.25
C SER A 19 7.91 -7.18 -3.05
N PHE A 20 8.24 -8.46 -3.20
CA PHE A 20 8.81 -9.30 -2.14
C PHE A 20 10.28 -8.98 -1.82
N THR A 21 11.00 -8.32 -2.73
CA THR A 21 12.37 -7.87 -2.46
C THR A 21 12.39 -6.50 -1.78
N ILE A 22 11.69 -5.52 -2.36
CA ILE A 22 11.80 -4.12 -1.92
C ILE A 22 10.95 -3.81 -0.69
N LYS A 23 9.74 -4.38 -0.55
CA LYS A 23 8.85 -4.01 0.57
C LYS A 23 9.32 -4.53 1.91
N PRO A 24 9.72 -5.82 2.07
CA PRO A 24 10.24 -6.28 3.35
C PRO A 24 11.51 -5.52 3.74
N LEU A 25 12.39 -5.22 2.78
CA LEU A 25 13.56 -4.36 2.99
C LEU A 25 13.14 -2.97 3.51
N SER A 26 12.14 -2.35 2.88
CA SER A 26 11.62 -1.04 3.27
C SER A 26 11.04 -1.07 4.69
N ILE A 27 10.24 -2.08 5.01
CA ILE A 27 9.67 -2.29 6.35
C ILE A 27 10.78 -2.45 7.39
N ILE A 28 11.79 -3.30 7.14
CA ILE A 28 12.95 -3.48 8.02
C ILE A 28 13.67 -2.14 8.24
N VAL A 29 13.93 -1.40 7.17
CA VAL A 29 14.63 -0.11 7.26
C VAL A 29 13.81 0.90 8.08
N ILE A 30 12.50 1.00 7.86
CA ILE A 30 11.62 1.88 8.61
C ILE A 30 11.62 1.49 10.10
N VAL A 31 11.45 0.21 10.42
CA VAL A 31 11.40 -0.25 11.82
C VAL A 31 12.70 0.03 12.57
N PHE A 32 13.85 -0.25 11.95
CA PHE A 32 15.14 -0.20 12.65
C PHE A 32 15.92 1.12 12.50
N TYR A 33 15.64 1.92 11.47
CA TYR A 33 16.43 3.12 11.14
C TYR A 33 15.64 4.43 11.15
N THR A 34 14.37 4.41 11.60
CA THR A 34 13.61 5.65 11.81
C THR A 34 14.15 6.47 12.99
N PRO A 35 14.52 7.75 12.78
CA PRO A 35 14.94 8.62 13.88
C PRO A 35 13.75 9.05 14.74
N LYS A 36 14.02 9.37 16.02
CA LYS A 36 12.97 9.70 17.02
C LYS A 36 11.95 10.76 16.54
N HIS A 37 12.39 11.80 15.84
CA HIS A 37 11.52 12.88 15.37
C HIS A 37 10.58 12.48 14.21
N LEU A 38 10.85 11.37 13.52
CA LEU A 38 9.98 10.81 12.46
C LEU A 38 9.12 9.64 12.95
N ARG A 39 9.26 9.24 14.23
CA ARG A 39 8.71 7.98 14.73
C ARG A 39 7.19 7.89 14.55
N THR A 40 6.45 8.93 14.91
CA THR A 40 4.99 8.94 14.73
C THR A 40 4.61 8.81 13.25
N THR A 41 5.23 9.60 12.37
CA THR A 41 4.97 9.53 10.92
C THR A 41 5.34 8.17 10.34
N SER A 42 6.40 7.54 10.83
CA SER A 42 6.83 6.22 10.36
C SER A 42 5.81 5.11 10.65
N TYR A 43 5.03 5.22 11.73
CA TYR A 43 3.99 4.23 12.03
C TYR A 43 2.85 4.29 11.03
N PHE A 44 2.49 5.48 10.53
CA PHE A 44 1.49 5.62 9.48
C PHE A 44 2.00 5.12 8.13
N ILE A 45 3.25 5.44 7.76
CA ILE A 45 3.91 4.88 6.57
C ILE A 45 3.96 3.35 6.67
N LEU A 46 4.27 2.81 7.85
CA LEU A 46 4.31 1.37 8.07
C LEU A 46 2.93 0.72 7.97
N ASN A 47 1.88 1.35 8.53
CA ASN A 47 0.50 0.89 8.40
C ASN A 47 0.10 0.74 6.93
N GLU A 48 0.34 1.78 6.12
CA GLU A 48 0.10 1.74 4.67
C GLU A 48 0.92 0.63 4.00
N MET A 49 2.23 0.54 4.27
CA MET A 49 3.09 -0.47 3.66
C MET A 49 2.67 -1.91 4.00
N ILE A 50 2.16 -2.17 5.20
CA ILE A 50 1.66 -3.48 5.61
C ILE A 50 0.41 -3.86 4.81
N TRP A 51 -0.58 -2.96 4.73
CA TRP A 51 -1.79 -3.20 3.92
C TRP A 51 -1.44 -3.41 2.46
N ASN A 52 -0.50 -2.63 1.95
CA ASN A 52 -0.04 -2.74 0.58
C ASN A 52 0.70 -4.06 0.30
N LEU A 53 1.58 -4.49 1.22
CA LEU A 53 2.26 -5.78 1.11
C LEU A 53 1.25 -6.93 1.15
N ALA A 54 0.26 -6.87 2.04
CA ALA A 54 -0.81 -7.87 2.12
C ALA A 54 -1.61 -7.94 0.81
N GLY A 55 -2.03 -6.80 0.25
CA GLY A 55 -2.74 -6.75 -1.03
C GLY A 55 -1.92 -7.32 -2.18
N ASN A 56 -0.63 -6.98 -2.27
CA ASN A 56 0.25 -7.51 -3.32
C ASN A 56 0.55 -9.00 -3.17
N LEU A 57 0.67 -9.50 -1.94
CA LEU A 57 0.77 -10.94 -1.67
C LEU A 57 -0.48 -11.67 -2.16
N LEU A 58 -1.67 -11.13 -1.89
CA LEU A 58 -2.94 -11.70 -2.37
C LEU A 58 -3.06 -11.62 -3.90
N PHE A 59 -2.74 -10.48 -4.52
CA PHE A 59 -2.74 -10.35 -5.98
C PHE A 59 -1.80 -11.36 -6.66
N THR A 60 -0.59 -11.53 -6.13
CA THR A 60 0.37 -12.52 -6.63
C THR A 60 -0.13 -13.94 -6.41
N ALA A 61 -0.62 -14.25 -5.21
CA ALA A 61 -1.06 -15.62 -4.91
C ALA A 61 -2.29 -16.03 -5.73
N GLY A 62 -3.17 -15.07 -6.06
CA GLY A 62 -4.41 -15.32 -6.78
C GLY A 62 -4.33 -15.20 -8.29
N HIS A 63 -3.48 -14.32 -8.83
CA HIS A 63 -3.54 -13.85 -10.22
C HIS A 63 -4.98 -13.58 -10.69
N PRO A 64 -5.72 -12.67 -10.03
CA PRO A 64 -7.11 -12.41 -10.39
C PRO A 64 -7.18 -11.78 -11.78
N PHE A 65 -7.71 -12.52 -12.75
CA PHE A 65 -7.91 -12.08 -14.12
C PHE A 65 -9.39 -11.73 -14.34
N PRO A 66 -9.73 -10.50 -14.78
CA PRO A 66 -11.11 -10.13 -15.07
C PRO A 66 -11.62 -10.88 -16.30
N VAL A 67 -12.83 -11.42 -16.25
CA VAL A 67 -13.50 -12.06 -17.40
C VAL A 67 -14.76 -11.26 -17.69
N LEU A 68 -14.69 -10.42 -18.73
CA LEU A 68 -15.78 -9.51 -19.13
C LEU A 68 -16.32 -9.94 -20.51
N PRO A 69 -17.64 -9.79 -20.77
CA PRO A 69 -18.64 -9.03 -20.01
C PRO A 69 -19.28 -9.77 -18.84
N THR A 70 -18.98 -11.05 -18.60
CA THR A 70 -19.68 -11.90 -17.60
C THR A 70 -19.49 -11.48 -16.14
N GLN A 71 -18.69 -10.46 -15.85
CA GLN A 71 -18.38 -9.96 -14.50
C GLN A 71 -17.86 -11.05 -13.56
N CYS A 72 -17.07 -11.94 -14.14
CA CYS A 72 -16.43 -13.00 -13.40
C CYS A 72 -14.95 -12.69 -13.23
N ILE A 73 -14.33 -13.38 -12.27
CA ILE A 73 -12.90 -13.31 -12.05
C ILE A 73 -12.38 -14.74 -12.04
N ARG A 74 -11.36 -14.99 -12.87
CA ARG A 74 -10.62 -16.24 -12.88
C ARG A 74 -9.39 -16.10 -12.00
N LEU A 75 -9.13 -17.08 -11.14
CA LEU A 75 -7.89 -17.14 -10.36
C LEU A 75 -6.91 -18.10 -11.04
N ASP A 76 -5.80 -17.57 -11.53
CA ASP A 76 -4.78 -18.37 -12.25
C ASP A 76 -3.55 -18.70 -11.36
N GLY A 77 -3.49 -18.19 -10.13
CA GLY A 77 -2.33 -18.33 -9.23
C GLY A 77 -2.39 -19.58 -8.34
N VAL A 78 -1.48 -19.66 -7.37
CA VAL A 78 -1.40 -20.77 -6.38
C VAL A 78 -2.72 -20.97 -5.61
N VAL A 79 -3.49 -19.89 -5.42
CA VAL A 79 -4.77 -19.94 -4.72
C VAL A 79 -5.83 -20.74 -5.47
N SER A 80 -5.71 -20.87 -6.80
CA SER A 80 -6.65 -21.69 -7.59
C SER A 80 -6.69 -23.14 -7.11
N TYR A 81 -5.54 -23.69 -6.69
CA TYR A 81 -5.42 -25.05 -6.16
C TYR A 81 -5.95 -25.22 -4.74
N VAL A 82 -6.03 -24.13 -3.97
CA VAL A 82 -6.42 -24.15 -2.53
C VAL A 82 -7.88 -23.73 -2.33
N ALA A 83 -8.36 -22.77 -3.13
CA ALA A 83 -9.72 -22.24 -3.07
C ALA A 83 -10.68 -23.12 -3.90
N ILE A 84 -10.91 -24.34 -3.39
CA ILE A 84 -11.67 -25.39 -4.06
C ILE A 84 -13.10 -24.93 -4.36
N ASN A 85 -13.75 -24.25 -3.40
CA ASN A 85 -15.13 -23.80 -3.54
C ASN A 85 -15.23 -22.31 -3.92
N GLU A 86 -16.34 -21.96 -4.57
CA GLU A 86 -16.62 -20.61 -5.04
C GLU A 86 -16.65 -19.58 -3.89
N THR A 87 -17.18 -19.95 -2.73
CA THR A 87 -17.21 -19.11 -1.52
C THR A 87 -15.80 -18.70 -1.08
N MET A 88 -14.82 -19.61 -1.09
CA MET A 88 -13.43 -19.27 -0.75
C MET A 88 -12.83 -18.30 -1.76
N ARG A 89 -13.16 -18.42 -3.05
CA ARG A 89 -12.70 -17.49 -4.09
C ARG A 89 -13.29 -16.08 -3.90
N HIS A 90 -14.58 -15.98 -3.55
CA HIS A 90 -15.20 -14.71 -3.15
C HIS A 90 -14.55 -14.10 -1.91
N ILE A 91 -14.31 -14.88 -0.86
CA ILE A 91 -13.64 -14.41 0.35
C ILE A 91 -12.23 -13.91 0.01
N PHE A 92 -11.50 -14.64 -0.83
CA PHE A 92 -10.16 -14.26 -1.25
C PHE A 92 -10.14 -12.90 -1.96
N PHE A 93 -11.06 -12.69 -2.91
CA PHE A 93 -11.16 -11.41 -3.60
C PHE A 93 -11.67 -10.28 -2.70
N LEU A 94 -12.56 -10.60 -1.74
CA LEU A 94 -12.95 -9.66 -0.70
C LEU A 94 -11.73 -9.19 0.11
N LEU A 95 -10.82 -10.11 0.49
CA LEU A 95 -9.58 -9.74 1.19
C LEU A 95 -8.73 -8.77 0.35
N ILE A 96 -8.61 -8.99 -0.96
CA ILE A 96 -7.93 -8.06 -1.87
C ILE A 96 -8.57 -6.67 -1.79
N LEU A 97 -9.90 -6.58 -1.96
CA LEU A 97 -10.61 -5.30 -1.91
C LEU A 97 -10.45 -4.60 -0.55
N VAL A 98 -10.55 -5.35 0.54
CA VAL A 98 -10.37 -4.86 1.91
C VAL A 98 -8.95 -4.30 2.09
N THR A 99 -7.91 -4.96 1.58
CA THR A 99 -6.55 -4.41 1.65
C THR A 99 -6.40 -3.11 0.86
N ALA A 100 -7.04 -2.98 -0.31
CA ALA A 100 -7.01 -1.74 -1.10
C ALA A 100 -7.67 -0.56 -0.37
N ILE A 101 -8.88 -0.77 0.18
CA ILE A 101 -9.60 0.25 0.95
C ILE A 101 -8.80 0.64 2.21
N ASN A 102 -8.27 -0.34 2.94
CA ASN A 102 -7.47 -0.07 4.13
C ASN A 102 -6.14 0.63 3.80
N CYS A 103 -5.53 0.36 2.64
CA CYS A 103 -4.37 1.11 2.17
C CYS A 103 -4.71 2.61 1.99
N ASN A 104 -5.87 2.93 1.37
CA ASN A 104 -6.34 4.31 1.23
C ASN A 104 -6.60 4.97 2.59
N ILE A 105 -7.21 4.27 3.55
CA ILE A 105 -7.42 4.79 4.91
C ILE A 105 -6.08 5.07 5.60
N GLY A 106 -5.09 4.20 5.45
CA GLY A 106 -3.74 4.40 5.98
C GLY A 106 -3.08 5.67 5.41
N LEU A 107 -3.22 5.88 4.10
CA LEU A 107 -2.69 7.07 3.44
C LEU A 107 -3.42 8.35 3.87
N LEU A 108 -4.76 8.33 3.96
CA LEU A 108 -5.55 9.47 4.41
C LEU A 108 -5.23 9.86 5.86
N THR A 109 -5.22 8.88 6.76
CA THR A 109 -4.92 9.11 8.17
C THR A 109 -3.51 9.67 8.37
N THR A 110 -2.55 9.31 7.52
CA THR A 110 -1.20 9.92 7.52
C THR A 110 -1.27 11.45 7.42
N PHE A 111 -2.01 11.99 6.46
CA PHE A 111 -2.16 13.45 6.28
C PHE A 111 -3.04 14.08 7.34
N GLN A 112 -4.09 13.39 7.78
CA GLN A 112 -4.95 13.87 8.85
C GLN A 112 -4.16 14.08 10.15
N PHE A 113 -3.42 13.07 10.62
CA PHE A 113 -2.60 13.20 11.83
C PHE A 113 -1.43 14.16 11.65
N ARG A 114 -0.89 14.27 10.42
CA ARG A 114 0.13 15.27 10.11
C ARG A 114 -0.41 16.69 10.25
N TYR A 115 -1.60 16.95 9.72
CA TYR A 115 -2.27 18.23 9.87
C TYR A 115 -2.51 18.54 11.36
N MET A 116 -3.05 17.58 12.12
CA MET A 116 -3.28 17.74 13.55
C MET A 116 -1.99 18.07 14.32
N ALA A 117 -0.86 17.42 13.98
CA ALA A 117 0.42 17.69 14.60
C ALA A 117 0.99 19.09 14.32
N ILE A 118 0.64 19.69 13.18
CA ILE A 118 1.09 21.05 12.81
C ILE A 118 0.12 22.10 13.38
N ALA A 119 -1.19 21.92 13.22
CA ALA A 119 -2.22 22.89 13.57
C ALA A 119 -2.56 22.92 15.06
N TYR A 120 -2.50 21.76 15.73
CA TYR A 120 -2.97 21.59 17.10
C TYR A 120 -1.89 20.96 17.99
N LYS A 121 -0.68 21.53 17.94
CA LYS A 121 0.48 21.03 18.69
C LYS A 121 0.16 20.87 20.18
N ASP A 122 -0.51 21.84 20.79
CA ASP A 122 -0.85 21.80 22.23
C ASP A 122 -1.81 20.66 22.55
N LEU A 123 -2.86 20.48 21.75
CA LEU A 123 -3.80 19.35 21.90
C LEU A 123 -3.08 18.00 21.78
N MET A 124 -2.15 17.89 20.82
CA MET A 124 -1.37 16.66 20.61
C MET A 124 -0.43 16.31 21.76
N THR A 125 -0.12 17.26 22.66
CA THR A 125 0.63 16.96 23.89
C THR A 125 -0.26 16.42 25.01
N VAL A 126 -1.56 16.76 24.99
CA VAL A 126 -2.53 16.31 26.00
C VAL A 126 -3.15 14.97 25.61
N VAL A 127 -3.45 14.78 24.32
CA VAL A 127 -4.09 13.56 23.82
C VAL A 127 -3.10 12.41 23.79
N LYS A 128 -3.40 11.34 24.53
CA LYS A 128 -2.59 10.12 24.53
C LYS A 128 -2.57 9.49 23.11
N PRO A 129 -1.39 9.11 22.58
CA PRO A 129 -1.28 8.52 21.24
C PRO A 129 -2.17 7.28 21.00
N ILE A 130 -2.50 6.53 22.07
CA ILE A 130 -3.38 5.36 22.01
C ILE A 130 -4.73 5.68 21.36
N TRP A 131 -5.31 6.86 21.61
CA TRP A 131 -6.59 7.26 21.03
C TRP A 131 -6.51 7.47 19.52
N GLY A 132 -5.35 7.90 19.01
CA GLY A 132 -5.11 7.99 17.57
C GLY A 132 -5.10 6.62 16.91
N TYR A 133 -4.50 5.60 17.56
CA TYR A 133 -4.52 4.23 17.05
C TYR A 133 -5.91 3.60 17.12
N VAL A 134 -6.65 3.79 18.22
CA VAL A 134 -8.03 3.34 18.35
C VAL A 134 -8.91 3.93 17.24
N TYR A 135 -8.76 5.23 16.96
CA TYR A 135 -9.44 5.89 15.85
C TYR A 135 -9.15 5.22 14.50
N CYS A 136 -7.88 4.96 14.20
CA CYS A 136 -7.48 4.29 12.95
C CYS A 136 -8.10 2.88 12.84
N VAL A 137 -8.01 2.08 13.91
CA VAL A 137 -8.56 0.72 13.94
C VAL A 137 -10.07 0.73 13.70
N ILE A 138 -10.81 1.63 14.37
CA ILE A 138 -12.26 1.76 14.19
C ILE A 138 -12.60 2.10 12.74
N LEU A 139 -11.88 3.05 12.12
CA LEU A 139 -12.09 3.39 10.71
C LEU A 139 -11.86 2.19 9.78
N HIS A 140 -10.75 1.47 9.96
CA HIS A 140 -10.44 0.27 9.18
C HIS A 140 -11.54 -0.79 9.32
N VAL A 141 -12.01 -1.05 10.55
CA VAL A 141 -13.06 -2.04 10.84
C VAL A 141 -14.39 -1.64 10.20
N ILE A 142 -14.84 -0.38 10.37
CA ILE A 142 -16.11 0.09 9.80
C ILE A 142 -16.11 -0.04 8.28
N CYS A 143 -15.05 0.43 7.61
CA CYS A 143 -14.96 0.33 6.15
C CYS A 143 -14.88 -1.14 5.68
N THR A 144 -14.15 -1.99 6.41
CA THR A 144 -14.06 -3.42 6.11
C THR A 144 -15.43 -4.10 6.20
N ILE A 145 -16.20 -3.84 7.26
CA ILE A 145 -17.56 -4.40 7.43
C ILE A 145 -18.48 -3.94 6.31
N LEU A 146 -18.47 -2.64 5.99
CA LEU A 146 -19.32 -2.07 4.94
C LEU A 146 -19.03 -2.72 3.57
N PHE A 147 -17.78 -2.75 3.13
CA PHE A 147 -17.43 -3.32 1.84
C PHE A 147 -17.61 -4.84 1.79
N SER A 148 -17.42 -5.54 2.92
CA SER A 148 -17.72 -6.97 3.01
C SER A 148 -19.20 -7.25 2.80
N TYR A 149 -20.07 -6.47 3.45
CA TYR A 149 -21.52 -6.58 3.27
C TYR A 149 -21.95 -6.33 1.81
N LEU A 150 -21.44 -5.26 1.19
CA LEU A 150 -21.75 -4.94 -0.20
C LEU A 150 -21.28 -6.04 -1.18
N MET A 151 -20.07 -6.55 -0.98
CA MET A 151 -19.50 -7.62 -1.82
C MET A 151 -20.28 -8.93 -1.71
N ILE A 152 -20.66 -9.34 -0.50
CA ILE A 152 -21.45 -10.54 -0.29
C ILE A 152 -22.80 -10.42 -1.01
N ASN A 153 -23.47 -9.27 -0.91
CA ASN A 153 -24.77 -9.06 -1.59
C ASN A 153 -24.67 -8.97 -3.12
N ALA A 154 -23.51 -8.55 -3.64
CA ALA A 154 -23.23 -8.49 -5.08
C ALA A 154 -22.73 -9.81 -5.66
N SER A 155 -22.29 -10.77 -4.82
CA SER A 155 -21.86 -12.10 -5.28
C SER A 155 -23.03 -12.90 -5.85
N THR A 156 -22.74 -13.77 -6.81
CA THR A 156 -23.69 -14.79 -7.29
C THR A 156 -22.96 -16.06 -7.70
N SER A 157 -23.68 -17.18 -7.78
CA SER A 157 -23.12 -18.47 -8.17
C SER A 157 -22.80 -18.53 -9.68
N THR A 158 -21.67 -19.14 -10.01
CA THR A 158 -21.28 -19.48 -11.39
C THR A 158 -22.33 -20.28 -12.17
N GLU A 159 -23.12 -21.13 -11.50
CA GLU A 159 -24.20 -21.92 -12.11
C GLU A 159 -25.32 -21.05 -12.72
N GLU A 160 -25.57 -19.87 -12.17
CA GLU A 160 -26.56 -18.93 -12.71
C GLU A 160 -26.10 -18.36 -14.06
N TYR A 161 -24.79 -18.16 -14.21
CA TYR A 161 -24.17 -17.69 -15.45
C TYR A 161 -23.99 -18.77 -16.50
N SER A 162 -23.62 -20.00 -16.09
CA SER A 162 -23.34 -21.09 -17.05
C SER A 162 -24.56 -21.42 -17.91
N LYS A 163 -25.77 -21.24 -17.37
CA LYS A 163 -27.03 -21.45 -18.09
C LYS A 163 -27.30 -20.41 -19.18
N ASN A 164 -26.76 -19.20 -19.04
CA ASN A 164 -27.14 -18.04 -19.86
C ASN A 164 -26.01 -17.54 -20.77
N ALA A 165 -24.74 -17.74 -20.40
CA ALA A 165 -23.59 -17.04 -20.99
C ALA A 165 -22.57 -17.95 -21.71
N HIS A 166 -22.82 -19.26 -21.82
CA HIS A 166 -21.91 -20.22 -22.48
C HIS A 166 -20.43 -20.10 -22.05
N LEU A 167 -20.17 -20.03 -20.73
CA LEU A 167 -18.79 -20.06 -20.21
C LEU A 167 -18.10 -21.36 -20.64
N GLU A 168 -17.00 -21.25 -21.39
CA GLU A 168 -16.24 -22.41 -21.89
C GLU A 168 -15.65 -23.27 -20.75
N SER A 169 -15.37 -22.64 -19.61
CA SER A 169 -14.92 -23.31 -18.39
C SER A 169 -15.42 -22.54 -17.17
N THR A 170 -15.76 -23.28 -16.11
CA THR A 170 -16.10 -22.75 -14.79
C THR A 170 -14.99 -23.01 -13.76
N GLU A 171 -13.89 -23.63 -14.17
CA GLU A 171 -12.77 -23.93 -13.29
C GLU A 171 -12.11 -22.64 -12.79
N ASN A 172 -11.93 -22.55 -11.47
CA ASN A 172 -11.28 -21.42 -10.80
C ASN A 172 -11.95 -20.05 -11.00
N ILE A 173 -13.22 -20.03 -11.42
CA ILE A 173 -14.00 -18.81 -11.64
C ILE A 173 -15.00 -18.60 -10.50
N PHE A 174 -15.31 -17.34 -10.23
CA PHE A 174 -16.41 -16.87 -9.38
C PHE A 174 -16.98 -15.59 -9.99
N CYS A 175 -18.26 -15.29 -9.76
CA CYS A 175 -18.97 -14.24 -10.50
C CYS A 175 -19.75 -13.27 -9.62
N PHE A 176 -19.95 -12.06 -10.10
CA PHE A 176 -20.81 -11.06 -9.48
C PHE A 176 -22.07 -10.84 -10.30
N LYS A 177 -23.14 -10.33 -9.69
CA LYS A 177 -24.37 -9.96 -10.41
C LYS A 177 -24.05 -8.93 -11.50
N SER A 178 -24.41 -9.22 -12.76
CA SER A 178 -24.12 -8.37 -13.93
C SER A 178 -25.09 -7.21 -14.08
N TYR A 179 -26.26 -7.32 -13.45
CA TYR A 179 -27.30 -6.31 -13.42
C TYR A 179 -27.92 -6.22 -12.02
N GLY A 180 -28.77 -5.22 -11.81
CA GLY A 180 -29.46 -5.01 -10.54
C GLY A 180 -28.88 -3.88 -9.69
N TRP A 181 -29.58 -3.60 -8.59
CA TRP A 181 -29.24 -2.50 -7.70
C TRP A 181 -28.05 -2.85 -6.81
N GLU A 182 -27.80 -4.13 -6.51
CA GLU A 182 -26.70 -4.59 -5.68
C GLU A 182 -25.34 -4.34 -6.34
N LYS A 183 -25.23 -4.69 -7.64
CA LYS A 183 -24.05 -4.33 -8.47
C LYS A 183 -23.84 -2.83 -8.46
N SER A 184 -24.88 -2.08 -8.84
CA SER A 184 -24.81 -0.63 -8.97
C SER A 184 -24.40 0.01 -7.64
N LEU A 185 -24.97 -0.45 -6.52
CA LEU A 185 -24.64 0.05 -5.19
C LEU A 185 -23.19 -0.23 -4.83
N LEU A 186 -22.67 -1.46 -5.02
CA LEU A 186 -21.27 -1.78 -4.76
C LEU A 186 -20.33 -0.89 -5.58
N MET A 187 -20.59 -0.77 -6.89
CA MET A 187 -19.73 -0.01 -7.81
C MET A 187 -19.78 1.50 -7.51
N TRP A 188 -20.96 2.07 -7.29
CA TRP A 188 -21.10 3.48 -6.93
C TRP A 188 -20.54 3.79 -5.54
N CYS A 189 -20.75 2.92 -4.54
CA CYS A 189 -20.13 3.08 -3.23
C CYS A 189 -18.60 3.07 -3.33
N PHE A 190 -18.02 2.14 -4.11
CA PHE A 190 -16.58 2.11 -4.33
C PHE A 190 -16.10 3.38 -5.04
N PHE A 191 -16.74 3.77 -6.14
CA PHE A 191 -16.41 4.97 -6.91
C PHE A 191 -16.48 6.25 -6.07
N ILE A 192 -17.58 6.46 -5.34
CA ILE A 192 -17.78 7.62 -4.47
C ILE A 192 -16.74 7.60 -3.34
N SER A 193 -16.44 6.43 -2.75
CA SER A 193 -15.43 6.34 -1.70
C SER A 193 -14.04 6.76 -2.18
N MET A 194 -13.66 6.40 -3.41
CA MET A 194 -12.40 6.81 -4.03
C MET A 194 -12.37 8.32 -4.30
N LEU A 195 -13.48 8.88 -4.80
CA LEU A 195 -13.60 10.32 -5.03
C LEU A 195 -13.50 11.12 -3.71
N VAL A 196 -14.23 10.69 -2.68
CA VAL A 196 -14.19 11.29 -1.33
C VAL A 196 -12.77 11.19 -0.76
N PHE A 197 -12.13 10.03 -0.87
CA PHE A 197 -10.74 9.84 -0.45
C PHE A 197 -9.81 10.85 -1.13
N MET A 198 -9.90 11.01 -2.45
CA MET A 198 -9.09 11.97 -3.22
C MET A 198 -9.31 13.42 -2.77
N ILE A 199 -10.57 13.82 -2.58
CA ILE A 199 -10.92 15.17 -2.09
C ILE A 199 -10.35 15.42 -0.70
N LEU A 200 -10.52 14.46 0.22
CA LEU A 200 -10.01 14.58 1.59
C LEU A 200 -8.48 14.62 1.61
N LEU A 201 -7.81 13.79 0.80
CA LEU A 201 -6.36 13.76 0.68
C LEU A 201 -5.79 15.09 0.19
N VAL A 202 -6.36 15.66 -0.87
CA VAL A 202 -5.99 16.98 -1.40
C VAL A 202 -6.25 18.07 -0.35
N THR A 203 -7.40 18.02 0.32
CA THR A 203 -7.77 18.97 1.36
C THR A 203 -6.77 18.96 2.52
N TYR A 204 -6.48 17.79 3.10
CA TYR A 204 -5.51 17.70 4.20
C TYR A 204 -4.09 18.04 3.76
N THR A 205 -3.70 17.73 2.53
CA THR A 205 -2.40 18.15 1.98
C THR A 205 -2.31 19.67 1.91
N PHE A 206 -3.34 20.32 1.37
CA PHE A 206 -3.41 21.78 1.29
C PHE A 206 -3.43 22.43 2.68
N LEU A 207 -4.21 21.88 3.62
CA LEU A 207 -4.26 22.35 5.00
C LEU A 207 -2.90 22.20 5.71
N CYS A 208 -2.18 21.08 5.51
CA CYS A 208 -0.82 20.91 6.02
C CYS A 208 0.13 22.00 5.49
N LEU A 209 0.08 22.28 4.18
CA LEU A 209 0.92 23.30 3.56
C LEU A 209 0.59 24.70 4.09
N ARG A 210 -0.70 25.03 4.14
CA ARG A 210 -1.18 26.32 4.64
C ARG A 210 -0.77 26.54 6.09
N GLU A 211 -1.00 25.57 6.96
CA GLU A 211 -0.71 25.72 8.38
C GLU A 211 0.80 25.74 8.64
N LEU A 212 1.60 24.95 7.91
CA LEU A 212 3.05 25.01 8.00
C LEU A 212 3.61 26.39 7.62
N ARG A 213 3.01 27.06 6.62
CA ARG A 213 3.37 28.44 6.26
C ARG A 213 2.96 29.43 7.36
N LYS A 214 1.78 29.26 7.95
CA LYS A 214 1.31 30.13 9.04
C LYS A 214 2.21 30.03 10.28
N GLN A 215 2.69 28.84 10.60
CA GLN A 215 3.53 28.57 11.77
C GLN A 215 5.03 28.88 11.55
N GLU A 216 5.43 29.29 10.33
CA GLU A 216 6.84 29.55 9.98
C GLU A 216 7.52 30.54 10.93
N HIS A 217 6.82 31.62 11.32
CA HIS A 217 7.38 32.64 12.20
C HIS A 217 7.50 32.22 13.67
N PHE A 218 6.80 31.16 14.09
CA PHE A 218 6.79 30.67 15.48
C PHE A 218 7.67 29.44 15.70
N MET A 219 8.19 28.83 14.63
CA MET A 219 9.02 27.64 14.70
C MET A 219 10.51 27.98 14.61
N GLU A 220 11.33 27.26 15.37
CA GLU A 220 12.78 27.30 15.19
C GLU A 220 13.16 26.92 13.75
N PRO A 221 14.09 27.63 13.09
CA PRO A 221 14.46 27.38 11.68
C PRO A 221 14.85 25.93 11.38
N THR A 222 15.51 25.25 12.32
CA THR A 222 15.91 23.84 12.19
C THR A 222 14.69 22.91 12.14
N THR A 223 13.75 23.10 13.07
CA THR A 223 12.49 22.35 13.13
C THR A 223 11.66 22.60 11.87
N LEU A 224 11.53 23.85 11.44
CA LEU A 224 10.80 24.22 10.23
C LEU A 224 11.38 23.52 8.99
N ALA A 225 12.70 23.52 8.83
CA ALA A 225 13.37 22.84 7.71
C ALA A 225 13.09 21.32 7.68
N ILE A 226 13.08 20.68 8.86
CA ILE A 226 12.71 19.26 9.00
C ILE A 226 11.24 19.06 8.60
N GLN A 227 10.31 19.88 9.12
CA GLN A 227 8.89 19.75 8.82
C GLN A 227 8.59 19.92 7.33
N ARG A 228 9.21 20.91 6.68
CA ARG A 228 9.13 21.15 5.22
C ARG A 228 9.64 19.97 4.42
N THR A 229 10.79 19.43 4.80
CA THR A 229 11.39 18.28 4.11
C THR A 229 10.50 17.05 4.21
N VAL A 230 9.98 16.75 5.41
CA VAL A 230 9.09 15.61 5.63
C VAL A 230 7.78 15.77 4.87
N LEU A 231 7.14 16.94 4.93
CA LEU A 231 5.90 17.18 4.20
C LEU A 231 6.10 17.06 2.69
N ARG A 232 7.18 17.64 2.15
CA ARG A 232 7.52 17.50 0.73
C ARG A 232 7.72 16.04 0.34
N ASN A 233 8.46 15.28 1.13
CA ASN A 233 8.67 13.86 0.87
C ASN A 233 7.34 13.08 0.92
N LEU A 234 6.49 13.33 1.91
CA LEU A 234 5.16 12.70 1.99
C LEU A 234 4.30 13.00 0.76
N MET A 235 4.26 14.26 0.30
CA MET A 235 3.52 14.63 -0.91
C MET A 235 4.03 13.89 -2.15
N ILE A 236 5.36 13.82 -2.35
CA ILE A 236 5.95 13.09 -3.49
C ILE A 236 5.59 11.60 -3.41
N MET A 237 5.73 10.98 -2.24
CA MET A 237 5.38 9.56 -2.06
C MET A 237 3.90 9.31 -2.31
N THR A 238 3.02 10.23 -1.90
CA THR A 238 1.56 10.12 -2.05
C THR A 238 1.08 10.26 -3.48
N ALA A 239 1.82 10.99 -4.32
CA ALA A 239 1.53 11.06 -5.75
C ALA A 239 1.57 9.67 -6.40
N VAL A 240 2.44 8.77 -5.93
CA VAL A 240 2.58 7.41 -6.48
C VAL A 240 1.31 6.56 -6.33
N PRO A 241 0.78 6.28 -5.10
CA PRO A 241 -0.45 5.51 -4.93
C PRO A 241 -1.65 6.20 -5.57
N VAL A 242 -1.69 7.54 -5.64
CA VAL A 242 -2.76 8.26 -6.35
C VAL A 242 -2.73 7.95 -7.85
N VAL A 243 -1.58 8.10 -8.51
CA VAL A 243 -1.45 7.97 -9.97
C VAL A 243 -1.43 6.51 -10.42
N LEU A 244 -0.75 5.63 -9.68
CA LEU A 244 -0.59 4.22 -10.06
C LEU A 244 -1.56 3.27 -9.35
N GLY A 245 -2.23 3.72 -8.29
CA GLY A 245 -3.22 2.92 -7.54
C GLY A 245 -4.63 3.45 -7.75
N CYS A 246 -4.93 4.62 -7.19
CA CYS A 246 -6.29 5.17 -7.14
C CYS A 246 -6.86 5.45 -8.53
N PHE A 247 -6.08 6.06 -9.43
CA PHE A 247 -6.54 6.39 -10.78
C PHE A 247 -6.78 5.14 -11.65
N PRO A 248 -5.88 4.14 -11.71
CA PRO A 248 -6.16 2.87 -12.36
C PRO A 248 -7.34 2.10 -11.75
N LEU A 249 -7.49 2.11 -10.41
CA LEU A 249 -8.68 1.51 -9.78
C LEU A 249 -9.97 2.21 -10.20
N PHE A 250 -9.95 3.54 -10.33
CA PHE A 250 -11.10 4.31 -10.80
C PHE A 250 -11.47 3.93 -12.25
N ILE A 251 -10.48 3.82 -13.13
CA ILE A 251 -10.67 3.34 -14.51
C ILE A 251 -11.24 1.92 -14.50
N ALA A 252 -10.63 1.00 -13.76
CA ALA A 252 -11.10 -0.38 -13.66
C ALA A 252 -12.56 -0.45 -13.19
N SER A 253 -12.93 0.30 -12.15
CA SER A 253 -14.31 0.33 -11.66
C SER A 253 -15.29 0.89 -12.70
N PHE A 254 -14.88 1.91 -13.45
CA PHE A 254 -15.70 2.46 -14.53
C PHE A 254 -15.95 1.41 -15.64
N PHE A 255 -14.90 0.72 -16.11
CA PHE A 255 -15.03 -0.32 -17.13
C PHE A 255 -15.73 -1.60 -16.63
N ILE A 256 -15.63 -1.94 -15.34
CA ILE A 256 -16.44 -3.02 -14.75
C ILE A 256 -17.92 -2.64 -14.73
N GLN A 257 -18.26 -1.36 -14.48
CA GLN A 257 -19.64 -0.90 -14.53
C GLN A 257 -20.21 -0.98 -15.95
N PHE A 258 -19.41 -0.58 -16.95
CA PHE A 258 -19.71 -0.62 -18.38
C PHE A 258 -18.97 -1.78 -19.07
N ASN A 259 -19.15 -2.99 -18.53
CA ASN A 259 -18.48 -4.24 -18.93
C ASN A 259 -18.70 -4.65 -20.40
N ASP A 260 -19.74 -4.15 -21.06
CA ASP A 260 -20.03 -4.45 -22.46
C ASP A 260 -19.25 -3.57 -23.46
N TRP A 261 -18.44 -2.62 -22.96
CA TRP A 261 -17.65 -1.73 -23.83
C TRP A 261 -16.48 -2.47 -24.48
N PRO A 262 -16.09 -2.10 -25.72
CA PRO A 262 -14.91 -2.66 -26.37
C PRO A 262 -13.67 -2.47 -25.51
N TYR A 263 -12.85 -3.51 -25.43
CA TYR A 263 -11.58 -3.55 -24.68
C TYR A 263 -11.71 -3.42 -23.16
N ALA A 264 -12.91 -3.61 -22.58
CA ALA A 264 -13.11 -3.48 -21.14
C ALA A 264 -12.22 -4.44 -20.35
N GLU A 265 -12.08 -5.69 -20.81
CA GLU A 265 -11.24 -6.71 -20.18
C GLU A 265 -9.76 -6.30 -20.14
N GLU A 266 -9.21 -5.89 -21.28
CA GLU A 266 -7.83 -5.43 -21.44
C GLU A 266 -7.53 -4.24 -20.53
N ILE A 267 -8.44 -3.26 -20.50
CA ILE A 267 -8.27 -2.04 -19.71
C ILE A 267 -8.30 -2.35 -18.21
N VAL A 268 -9.19 -3.23 -17.76
CA VAL A 268 -9.25 -3.66 -16.36
C VAL A 268 -8.00 -4.46 -16.00
N ALA A 269 -7.56 -5.38 -16.85
CA ALA A 269 -6.33 -6.17 -16.63
C ALA A 269 -5.09 -5.26 -16.54
N ILE A 270 -4.92 -4.31 -17.47
CA ILE A 270 -3.82 -3.33 -17.44
C ILE A 270 -3.89 -2.49 -16.17
N SER A 271 -5.10 -2.04 -15.78
CA SER A 271 -5.30 -1.29 -14.55
C SER A 271 -4.88 -2.09 -13.31
N TYR A 272 -5.23 -3.38 -13.23
CA TYR A 272 -4.79 -4.25 -12.13
C TYR A 272 -3.26 -4.41 -12.09
N VAL A 273 -2.58 -4.46 -13.24
CA VAL A 273 -1.10 -4.45 -13.27
C VAL A 273 -0.56 -3.16 -12.65
N PHE A 274 -1.07 -1.98 -13.00
CA PHE A 274 -0.61 -0.74 -12.36
C PHE A 274 -0.86 -0.73 -10.85
N VAL A 275 -2.04 -1.18 -10.42
CA VAL A 275 -2.40 -1.30 -9.00
C VAL A 275 -1.48 -2.27 -8.27
N SER A 276 -1.07 -3.40 -8.86
CA SER A 276 -0.13 -4.30 -8.20
C SER A 276 1.27 -3.67 -8.02
N ASN A 277 1.66 -2.74 -8.90
CA ASN A 277 3.00 -2.14 -8.91
C ASN A 277 3.14 -0.88 -8.05
N HIS A 278 2.06 -0.13 -7.79
CA HIS A 278 2.14 1.18 -7.13
C HIS A 278 2.89 1.11 -5.79
N GLY A 279 2.68 0.04 -5.03
CA GLY A 279 3.30 -0.13 -3.74
C GLY A 279 4.80 -0.43 -3.78
N THR A 280 5.28 -1.06 -4.85
CA THR A 280 6.73 -1.30 -5.05
C THR A 280 7.41 0.03 -5.36
N VAL A 281 6.84 0.82 -6.26
CA VAL A 281 7.30 2.17 -6.58
C VAL A 281 7.29 3.04 -5.32
N TYR A 282 6.18 3.05 -4.57
CA TYR A 282 6.06 3.76 -3.30
C TYR A 282 7.18 3.40 -2.30
N SER A 283 7.54 2.12 -2.22
CA SER A 283 8.59 1.62 -1.32
C SER A 283 9.98 2.10 -1.74
N VAL A 284 10.27 2.10 -3.05
CA VAL A 284 11.51 2.68 -3.59
C VAL A 284 11.61 4.17 -3.25
N PHE A 285 10.55 4.94 -3.49
CA PHE A 285 10.53 6.37 -3.16
C PHE A 285 10.71 6.61 -1.66
N THR A 286 10.10 5.78 -0.81
CA THR A 286 10.30 5.84 0.65
C THR A 286 11.77 5.68 1.01
N LEU A 287 12.46 4.67 0.46
CA LEU A 287 13.87 4.44 0.74
C LEU A 287 14.77 5.57 0.22
N VAL A 288 14.45 6.15 -0.95
CA VAL A 288 15.26 7.18 -1.60
C VAL A 288 15.08 8.57 -0.98
N LEU A 289 13.84 8.98 -0.67
CA LEU A 289 13.52 10.34 -0.24
C LEU A 289 13.98 10.63 1.19
N PHE A 290 13.96 9.64 2.08
CA PHE A 290 14.38 9.83 3.47
C PHE A 290 15.87 9.53 3.65
N LYS A 291 16.64 10.56 4.02
CA LYS A 291 18.09 10.44 4.28
C LYS A 291 18.42 9.35 5.30
N SER A 292 17.66 9.25 6.39
CA SER A 292 17.85 8.21 7.42
C SER A 292 17.69 6.79 6.86
N TYR A 293 16.75 6.59 5.93
CA TYR A 293 16.47 5.29 5.34
C TYR A 293 17.56 4.90 4.33
N ARG A 294 18.03 5.83 3.49
CA ARG A 294 19.21 5.61 2.62
C ARG A 294 20.43 5.15 3.41
N VAL A 295 20.74 5.84 4.51
CA VAL A 295 21.85 5.46 5.40
C VAL A 295 21.60 4.10 6.04
N GLY A 296 20.34 3.77 6.36
CA GLY A 296 19.95 2.44 6.85
C GLY A 296 20.20 1.33 5.84
N VAL A 297 19.78 1.52 4.59
CA VAL A 297 20.03 0.58 3.48
C VAL A 297 21.53 0.36 3.27
N GLN A 298 22.33 1.43 3.21
CA GLN A 298 23.79 1.34 3.07
C GLN A 298 24.42 0.53 4.21
N LYS A 299 23.99 0.77 5.46
CA LYS A 299 24.47 0.01 6.62
C LYS A 299 24.10 -1.47 6.54
N LEU A 300 22.87 -1.78 6.10
CA LEU A 300 22.43 -3.17 5.96
C LEU A 300 23.20 -3.88 4.84
N PHE A 301 23.36 -3.24 3.68
CA PHE A 301 24.12 -3.76 2.56
C PHE A 301 25.58 -4.03 2.92
N ASN A 302 26.24 -3.08 3.59
CA ASN A 302 27.62 -3.26 4.05
C ASN A 302 27.76 -4.44 5.04
N LYS A 303 26.77 -4.64 5.94
CA LYS A 303 26.75 -5.79 6.84
C LYS A 303 26.59 -7.12 6.08
N LEU A 304 25.67 -7.18 5.13
CA LEU A 304 25.44 -8.38 4.31
C LEU A 304 26.65 -8.70 3.43
N ALA A 305 27.26 -7.70 2.79
CA ALA A 305 28.47 -7.87 2.01
C ALA A 305 29.63 -8.41 2.86
N MET A 306 29.83 -7.90 4.08
CA MET A 306 30.83 -8.44 5.01
C MET A 306 30.53 -9.88 5.45
N LEU A 307 29.27 -10.23 5.69
CA LEU A 307 28.87 -11.61 6.03
C LEU A 307 29.10 -12.55 4.86
N PHE A 308 28.72 -12.15 3.65
CA PHE A 308 28.93 -12.92 2.43
C PHE A 308 30.42 -13.13 2.15
N LEU A 309 31.24 -12.09 2.25
CA LEU A 309 32.70 -12.20 2.09
C LEU A 309 33.32 -13.16 3.12
N ARG A 310 32.82 -13.18 4.36
CA ARG A 310 33.27 -14.14 5.38
C ARG A 310 32.89 -15.58 5.04
N LEU A 311 31.67 -15.79 4.53
CA LEU A 311 31.19 -17.11 4.13
C LEU A 311 31.96 -17.64 2.90
N VAL A 312 32.15 -16.81 1.88
CA VAL A 312 32.80 -17.21 0.62
C VAL A 312 34.31 -17.41 0.79
N LEU A 313 35.00 -16.51 1.50
CA LEU A 313 36.46 -16.57 1.58
C LEU A 313 36.96 -17.57 2.63
N GLY A 314 36.07 -18.23 3.39
CA GLY A 314 36.43 -19.14 4.50
C GLY A 314 37.35 -18.50 5.54
N ARG A 315 37.50 -17.18 5.49
CA ARG A 315 38.53 -16.47 6.23
C ARG A 315 37.96 -16.23 7.62
N ASN A 316 38.45 -17.02 8.58
CA ASN A 316 38.39 -16.65 9.98
C ASN A 316 38.86 -15.21 10.06
N SER A 317 37.92 -14.30 10.35
CA SER A 317 38.14 -12.86 10.31
C SER A 317 39.49 -12.59 10.99
N PRO A 318 40.45 -11.88 10.35
CA PRO A 318 41.58 -11.39 11.09
C PRO A 318 40.98 -10.69 12.30
N ARG A 319 41.31 -11.15 13.52
CA ARG A 319 40.89 -10.49 14.75
C ARG A 319 41.27 -9.04 14.50
N LEU A 320 40.29 -8.16 14.35
CA LEU A 320 40.55 -6.73 14.38
C LEU A 320 41.17 -6.57 15.76
N ASN A 321 42.50 -6.47 15.80
CA ASN A 321 43.21 -6.09 17.00
C ASN A 321 42.60 -4.75 17.33
N ARG A 322 41.71 -4.77 18.31
CA ARG A 322 40.98 -3.62 18.82
C ARG A 322 42.05 -2.81 19.52
N THR A 323 42.84 -2.08 18.74
CA THR A 323 43.76 -1.07 19.23
C THR A 323 42.90 -0.19 20.11
N LYS A 324 43.16 -0.27 21.43
CA LYS A 324 42.55 0.62 22.40
C LYS A 324 42.89 2.02 21.91
N VAL A 325 41.93 2.68 21.28
CA VAL A 325 42.00 4.11 21.06
C VAL A 325 41.91 4.69 22.46
N VAL A 326 43.07 5.01 23.04
CA VAL A 326 43.19 5.75 24.29
C VAL A 326 42.57 7.10 24.02
N THR A 327 41.31 7.28 24.42
CA THR A 327 40.64 8.58 24.41
C THR A 327 41.36 9.43 25.45
N ILE A 328 42.31 10.26 25.01
CA ILE A 328 42.94 11.27 25.84
C ILE A 328 41.85 12.28 26.19
N GLY A 329 41.40 12.27 27.44
CA GLY A 329 40.41 13.18 27.96
C GLY A 329 40.96 14.60 28.02
N MET A 330 40.59 15.44 27.06
CA MET A 330 40.73 16.90 27.22
C MET A 330 39.62 17.39 28.14
N SER A 331 39.97 17.50 29.42
CA SER A 331 39.22 18.24 30.45
C SER A 331 39.21 19.72 30.08
N SER A 332 38.14 20.17 29.42
CA SER A 332 37.85 21.60 29.27
C SER A 332 37.18 22.10 30.54
N ARG A 333 37.97 22.48 31.54
CA ARG A 333 37.54 23.44 32.57
C ARG A 333 36.99 24.68 31.87
N ARG A 334 35.77 25.09 32.20
CA ARG A 334 35.31 26.47 31.99
C ARG A 334 34.91 27.06 33.34
N VAL A 335 35.50 28.22 33.56
CA VAL A 335 35.26 29.24 34.58
C VAL A 335 33.91 29.92 34.33
#